data_AF-A0A3C1XUG8-F1
#
_entry.id   AF-A0A3C1XUG8-F1
#
_cell.length_a   1.000
_cell.length_b   1.000
_cell.length_c   1.000
_cell.angle_alpha   90.00
_cell.angle_beta   90.00
_cell.angle_gamma   90.00
#
_symmetry.space_group_name_H-M   'P 1'
#
loop_
_entity.id
_entity.type
_entity.pdbx_description
1 polymer ?
#
loop_
_entity_poly.entity_id
_entity_poly.type
_entity_poly.pdbx_seq_one_letter_code
_entity_poly.pdbx_strand_id
1 'polypeptide(L)'
;RAELRRRGVYAPDGGPRLDALSDLVALGTVADVVKLDANNRLLVTQGLQRMRSGRLQPGLRALFAVAGREPRSANGFDLGFALGPRINAAGRLADMSLGIACLTTDDEAQALEMARELDNINRERRTIEAEMREQALAAMEAPDAASGATVCVFDPGWHQGVVGLVASRLKEKFWRPTLAFAPAGDDEIRGSGRSIPDVHLRDALDLVSKRHPNLIRKFGGHAMAAGLTLGKADFPAFAPAFDAAVRELTGRDTFEPVIETDGSLETGYANADVAGMLQQQVWGAGFAAPLFLDEFVVRNQRLVGEKHLKLSLERGHQRFDAIWFGHDQSLPEHIQAAYRLEQNVWNGMVSVQLVLEHAG
;
A
#
# COMPACT_ATOMS: atom_id res chain seq x y z
N ARG A 1 -11.57 7.22 -29.46
CA ARG A 1 -12.81 6.78 -30.16
C ARG A 1 -13.59 7.94 -30.81
N ALA A 2 -14.02 8.95 -30.05
CA ALA A 2 -14.80 10.08 -30.61
C ALA A 2 -14.05 10.82 -31.76
N GLU A 3 -12.76 11.08 -31.57
CA GLU A 3 -11.93 11.70 -32.61
C GLU A 3 -11.76 10.81 -33.85
N LEU A 4 -11.57 9.50 -33.68
CA LEU A 4 -11.45 8.55 -34.80
C LEU A 4 -12.75 8.44 -35.60
N ARG A 5 -13.92 8.60 -34.95
CA ARG A 5 -15.21 8.72 -35.66
C ARG A 5 -15.32 10.03 -36.42
N ARG A 6 -14.91 11.15 -35.82
CA ARG A 6 -14.87 12.46 -36.49
C ARG A 6 -13.99 12.44 -37.74
N ARG A 7 -12.89 11.69 -37.71
CA ARG A 7 -11.97 11.47 -38.84
C ARG A 7 -12.45 10.42 -39.85
N GLY A 8 -13.63 9.82 -39.66
CA GLY A 8 -14.18 8.79 -40.56
C GLY A 8 -13.48 7.43 -40.50
N VAL A 9 -12.59 7.20 -39.52
CA VAL A 9 -11.89 5.91 -39.34
C VAL A 9 -12.85 4.82 -38.84
N TYR A 10 -13.83 5.21 -38.03
CA TYR A 10 -14.91 4.32 -37.60
C TYR A 10 -16.26 4.87 -38.05
N ALA A 11 -17.20 3.96 -38.32
CA ALA A 11 -18.61 4.30 -38.50
C ALA A 11 -19.15 5.08 -37.27
N PRO A 12 -20.22 5.88 -37.42
CA PRO A 12 -20.79 6.70 -36.34
C PRO A 12 -21.09 5.94 -35.04
N ASP A 13 -21.52 4.69 -35.17
CA ASP A 13 -21.79 3.70 -34.12
C ASP A 13 -20.68 2.64 -33.97
N GLY A 14 -19.74 2.58 -34.91
CA GLY A 14 -18.63 1.62 -34.93
C GLY A 14 -17.46 1.95 -33.98
N GLY A 15 -16.42 1.12 -34.06
CA GLY A 15 -15.20 1.21 -33.27
C GLY A 15 -15.13 0.19 -32.13
N PRO A 16 -13.96 0.03 -31.50
CA PRO A 16 -13.75 -1.02 -30.51
C PRO A 16 -14.61 -0.81 -29.25
N ARG A 17 -15.08 -1.94 -28.72
CA ARG A 17 -15.80 -2.06 -27.45
C ARG A 17 -14.80 -1.89 -26.30
N LEU A 18 -14.75 -0.68 -25.73
CA LEU A 18 -13.81 -0.36 -24.64
C LEU A 18 -14.13 -1.07 -23.33
N ASP A 19 -15.37 -1.54 -23.15
CA ASP A 19 -15.76 -2.42 -22.05
C ASP A 19 -15.04 -3.79 -22.08
N ALA A 20 -14.41 -4.14 -23.20
CA ALA A 20 -13.50 -5.27 -23.29
C ALA A 20 -12.22 -5.09 -22.45
N LEU A 21 -11.84 -3.84 -22.17
CA LEU A 21 -10.60 -3.46 -21.49
C LEU A 21 -10.83 -2.99 -20.05
N SER A 22 -12.05 -3.11 -19.53
CA SER A 22 -12.39 -2.57 -18.20
C SER A 22 -11.63 -3.24 -17.06
N ASP A 23 -11.17 -4.46 -17.27
CA ASP A 23 -10.31 -5.20 -16.35
C ASP A 23 -8.90 -4.59 -16.26
N LEU A 24 -8.31 -4.19 -17.39
CA LEU A 24 -7.05 -3.43 -17.43
C LEU A 24 -7.20 -2.05 -16.79
N VAL A 25 -8.31 -1.36 -17.06
CA VAL A 25 -8.60 -0.05 -16.44
C VAL A 25 -8.72 -0.19 -14.93
N ALA A 26 -9.42 -1.22 -14.44
CA ALA A 26 -9.55 -1.48 -13.02
C ALA A 26 -8.20 -1.76 -12.35
N LEU A 27 -7.36 -2.61 -12.98
CA LEU A 27 -6.02 -2.88 -12.48
C LEU A 27 -5.18 -1.60 -12.40
N GLY A 28 -5.14 -0.80 -13.47
CA GLY A 28 -4.36 0.45 -13.49
C GLY A 28 -4.85 1.45 -12.43
N THR A 29 -6.16 1.62 -12.31
CA THR A 29 -6.78 2.54 -11.33
C THR A 29 -6.43 2.15 -9.90
N VAL A 30 -6.52 0.86 -9.57
CA VAL A 30 -6.25 0.37 -8.21
C VAL A 30 -4.73 0.31 -7.93
N ALA A 31 -3.92 -0.16 -8.87
CA ALA A 31 -2.48 -0.29 -8.71
C ALA A 31 -1.75 1.06 -8.58
N ASP A 32 -2.30 2.12 -9.17
CA ASP A 32 -1.78 3.49 -9.06
C ASP A 32 -2.41 4.28 -7.89
N VAL A 33 -3.22 3.62 -7.06
CA VAL A 33 -3.84 4.21 -5.85
C VAL A 33 -4.63 5.49 -6.18
N VAL A 34 -5.26 5.50 -7.36
CA VAL A 34 -6.06 6.64 -7.81
C VAL A 34 -7.28 6.80 -6.90
N LYS A 35 -7.65 8.05 -6.61
CA LYS A 35 -8.87 8.35 -5.83
C LYS A 35 -10.10 7.70 -6.48
N LEU A 36 -10.79 6.87 -5.72
CA LEU A 36 -12.04 6.21 -6.09
C LEU A 36 -13.23 7.17 -5.97
N ASP A 37 -13.22 8.22 -6.78
CA ASP A 37 -14.41 9.05 -6.99
C ASP A 37 -15.53 8.27 -7.71
N ALA A 38 -16.67 8.92 -7.94
CA ALA A 38 -17.84 8.29 -8.55
C ALA A 38 -17.52 7.59 -9.89
N ASN A 39 -16.63 8.16 -10.71
CA ASN A 39 -16.28 7.62 -12.03
C ASN A 39 -15.29 6.46 -11.90
N ASN A 40 -14.20 6.66 -11.16
CA ASN A 40 -13.16 5.65 -10.98
C ASN A 40 -13.71 4.42 -10.26
N ARG A 41 -14.56 4.63 -9.24
CA ARG A 41 -15.22 3.53 -8.53
C ARG A 41 -16.16 2.73 -9.44
N LEU A 42 -16.89 3.39 -10.35
CA LEU A 42 -17.73 2.70 -11.32
C LEU A 42 -16.89 1.88 -12.31
N LEU A 43 -15.79 2.44 -12.82
CA LEU A 43 -14.88 1.73 -13.74
C LEU A 43 -14.26 0.50 -13.07
N VAL A 44 -13.77 0.65 -11.84
CA VAL A 44 -13.22 -0.47 -11.07
C VAL A 44 -14.29 -1.53 -10.79
N THR A 45 -15.51 -1.11 -10.43
CA THR A 45 -16.65 -2.03 -10.23
C THR A 45 -16.93 -2.85 -11.48
N GLN A 46 -16.98 -2.21 -12.66
CA GLN A 46 -17.21 -2.89 -13.93
C GLN A 46 -16.07 -3.85 -14.29
N GLY A 47 -14.82 -3.44 -14.06
CA GLY A 47 -13.66 -4.30 -14.28
C GLY A 47 -13.68 -5.53 -13.38
N LEU A 48 -13.94 -5.37 -12.08
CA LEU A 48 -14.06 -6.49 -11.15
C LEU A 48 -15.21 -7.43 -11.52
N GLN A 49 -16.39 -6.91 -11.87
CA GLN A 49 -17.50 -7.74 -12.36
C GLN A 49 -17.12 -8.54 -13.61
N ARG A 50 -16.40 -7.90 -14.54
CA ARG A 50 -15.91 -8.55 -15.75
C ARG A 50 -14.96 -9.70 -15.41
N MET A 51 -13.98 -9.47 -14.53
CA MET A 51 -13.06 -10.49 -14.02
C MET A 51 -13.80 -11.66 -13.36
N ARG A 52 -14.73 -11.35 -12.44
CA ARG A 52 -15.52 -12.36 -11.73
C ARG A 52 -16.38 -13.22 -12.66
N SER A 53 -16.81 -12.66 -13.78
CA SER A 53 -17.53 -13.38 -14.84
C SER A 53 -16.64 -14.24 -15.75
N GLY A 54 -15.33 -14.34 -15.47
CA GLY A 54 -14.38 -15.10 -16.28
C GLY A 54 -13.94 -14.42 -17.57
N ARG A 55 -14.28 -13.13 -17.76
CA ARG A 55 -13.91 -12.35 -18.95
C ARG A 55 -12.67 -11.52 -18.65
N LEU A 56 -11.49 -12.12 -18.77
CA LEU A 56 -10.21 -11.44 -18.53
C LEU A 56 -9.33 -11.44 -19.78
N GLN A 57 -8.55 -10.37 -19.94
CA GLN A 57 -7.38 -10.37 -20.82
C GLN A 57 -6.40 -11.48 -20.41
N PRO A 58 -5.68 -12.11 -21.38
CA PRO A 58 -4.73 -13.18 -21.10
C PRO A 58 -3.70 -12.83 -20.02
N GLY A 59 -3.11 -11.64 -20.10
CA GLY A 59 -2.15 -11.12 -19.11
C GLY A 59 -2.69 -11.09 -17.68
N LEU A 60 -3.91 -10.59 -17.49
CA LEU A 60 -4.53 -10.54 -16.15
C LEU A 60 -4.79 -11.94 -15.61
N ARG A 61 -5.28 -12.85 -16.46
CA ARG A 61 -5.55 -14.24 -16.09
C ARG A 61 -4.26 -14.93 -15.65
N ALA A 62 -3.18 -14.74 -16.40
CA ALA A 62 -1.86 -15.25 -16.07
C ALA A 62 -1.35 -14.68 -14.74
N LEU A 63 -1.53 -13.38 -14.49
CA LEU A 63 -1.15 -12.74 -13.23
C LEU A 63 -1.95 -13.27 -12.02
N PHE A 64 -3.25 -13.53 -12.17
CA PHE A 64 -4.04 -14.21 -11.14
C PHE A 64 -3.51 -15.62 -10.85
N ALA A 65 -3.18 -16.38 -11.89
CA ALA A 65 -2.68 -17.74 -11.77
C ALA A 65 -1.36 -17.80 -11.00
N VAL A 66 -0.36 -16.98 -11.38
CA VAL A 66 0.93 -16.92 -10.66
C VAL A 66 0.81 -16.31 -9.26
N ALA A 67 -0.22 -15.48 -9.03
CA ALA A 67 -0.52 -14.94 -7.72
C ALA A 67 -1.21 -15.94 -6.76
N GLY A 68 -1.68 -17.09 -7.27
CA GLY A 68 -2.46 -18.04 -6.49
C GLY A 68 -3.81 -17.47 -6.05
N ARG A 69 -4.43 -16.63 -6.88
CA ARG A 69 -5.70 -15.96 -6.59
C ARG A 69 -6.77 -16.38 -7.61
N GLU A 70 -8.02 -16.46 -7.17
CA GLU A 70 -9.15 -16.87 -7.99
C GLU A 70 -9.86 -15.64 -8.60
N PRO A 71 -9.86 -15.47 -9.93
CA PRO A 71 -10.54 -14.34 -10.58
C PRO A 71 -12.02 -14.20 -10.23
N ARG A 72 -12.72 -15.31 -9.93
CA ARG A 72 -14.14 -15.30 -9.53
C ARG A 72 -14.42 -14.59 -8.21
N SER A 73 -13.41 -14.47 -7.34
CA SER A 73 -13.49 -13.73 -6.08
C SER A 73 -12.67 -12.44 -6.08
N ALA A 74 -12.19 -12.00 -7.26
CA ALA A 74 -11.33 -10.82 -7.40
C ALA A 74 -11.89 -9.60 -6.68
N ASN A 75 -11.06 -8.90 -5.94
CA ASN A 75 -11.41 -7.65 -5.25
C ASN A 75 -10.30 -6.60 -5.42
N GLY A 76 -10.50 -5.40 -4.88
CA GLY A 76 -9.50 -4.32 -4.96
C GLY A 76 -8.17 -4.68 -4.32
N PHE A 77 -8.18 -5.48 -3.25
CA PHE A 77 -6.96 -5.94 -2.59
C PHE A 77 -6.12 -6.84 -3.52
N ASP A 78 -6.75 -7.77 -4.25
CA ASP A 78 -6.05 -8.61 -5.23
C ASP A 78 -5.35 -7.75 -6.30
N LEU A 79 -6.05 -6.74 -6.83
CA LEU A 79 -5.48 -5.86 -7.85
C LEU A 79 -4.33 -5.01 -7.30
N GLY A 80 -4.50 -4.40 -6.12
CA GLY A 80 -3.52 -3.48 -5.53
C GLY A 80 -2.32 -4.15 -4.87
N PHE A 81 -2.49 -5.34 -4.29
CA PHE A 81 -1.47 -5.99 -3.45
C PHE A 81 -1.00 -7.36 -3.98
N ALA A 82 -1.73 -8.01 -4.88
CA ALA A 82 -1.28 -9.23 -5.53
C ALA A 82 -0.81 -8.96 -6.97
N LEU A 83 -1.63 -8.36 -7.83
CA LEU A 83 -1.32 -8.22 -9.25
C LEU A 83 -0.42 -7.01 -9.54
N GLY A 84 -0.84 -5.81 -9.15
CA GLY A 84 -0.12 -4.55 -9.38
C GLY A 84 1.37 -4.60 -8.99
N PRO A 85 1.72 -5.16 -7.80
CA PRO A 85 3.12 -5.25 -7.37
C PRO A 85 4.02 -6.07 -8.30
N ARG A 86 3.48 -7.04 -9.05
CA ARG A 86 4.25 -7.85 -10.01
C ARG A 86 4.65 -7.04 -11.23
N ILE A 87 3.73 -6.24 -11.74
CA ILE A 87 3.97 -5.34 -12.88
C ILE A 87 4.94 -4.23 -12.46
N ASN A 88 4.70 -3.63 -11.29
CA ASN A 88 5.53 -2.54 -10.78
C ASN A 88 6.94 -2.98 -10.38
N ALA A 89 7.16 -4.28 -10.13
CA ALA A 89 8.49 -4.80 -9.81
C ALA A 89 9.42 -4.70 -11.03
N ALA A 90 8.91 -4.94 -12.25
CA ALA A 90 9.67 -4.81 -13.48
C ALA A 90 10.27 -3.40 -13.62
N GLY A 91 9.46 -2.34 -13.49
CA GLY A 91 9.97 -0.97 -13.57
C GLY A 91 10.94 -0.55 -12.43
N ARG A 92 11.15 -1.40 -11.42
CA ARG A 92 12.09 -1.13 -10.30
C ARG A 92 13.40 -1.88 -10.44
N LEU A 93 13.37 -3.10 -10.96
CA LEU A 93 14.53 -4.00 -11.00
C LEU A 93 14.95 -4.40 -12.43
N ALA A 94 14.07 -4.26 -13.41
CA ALA A 94 14.25 -4.82 -14.75
C ALA A 94 13.67 -3.86 -15.82
N ASP A 95 13.41 -4.40 -17.00
CA ASP A 95 12.75 -3.66 -18.08
C ASP A 95 11.22 -3.66 -17.90
N MET A 96 10.63 -2.46 -17.86
CA MET A 96 9.18 -2.26 -17.77
C MET A 96 8.42 -2.81 -19.00
N SER A 97 9.10 -3.00 -20.14
CA SER A 97 8.52 -3.54 -21.37
C SER A 97 7.85 -4.91 -21.17
N LEU A 98 8.38 -5.74 -20.27
CA LEU A 98 7.82 -7.04 -19.91
C LEU A 98 6.40 -6.94 -19.34
N GLY A 99 6.18 -5.97 -18.44
CA GLY A 99 4.87 -5.72 -17.83
C GLY A 99 3.83 -5.28 -18.87
N ILE A 100 4.26 -4.42 -19.81
CA ILE A 100 3.40 -3.95 -20.90
C ILE A 100 3.07 -5.12 -21.84
N ALA A 101 4.08 -5.86 -22.30
CA ALA A 101 3.90 -7.00 -23.20
C ALA A 101 2.96 -8.06 -22.61
N CYS A 102 3.11 -8.36 -21.31
CA CYS A 102 2.23 -9.27 -20.58
C CYS A 102 0.76 -8.82 -20.62
N LEU A 103 0.49 -7.53 -20.43
CA LEU A 103 -0.88 -6.99 -20.42
C LEU A 103 -1.50 -6.84 -21.82
N THR A 104 -0.68 -6.73 -22.87
CA THR A 104 -1.15 -6.44 -24.23
C THR A 104 -1.16 -7.65 -25.17
N THR A 105 -0.63 -8.80 -24.74
CA THR A 105 -0.64 -10.02 -25.57
C THR A 105 -2.00 -10.70 -25.60
N ASP A 106 -2.34 -11.27 -26.76
CA ASP A 106 -3.53 -12.11 -26.96
C ASP A 106 -3.23 -13.62 -26.78
N ASP A 107 -1.96 -14.01 -26.64
CA ASP A 107 -1.51 -15.39 -26.48
C ASP A 107 -1.44 -15.77 -24.99
N GLU A 108 -2.29 -16.71 -24.56
CA GLU A 108 -2.35 -17.17 -23.16
C GLU A 108 -1.05 -17.84 -22.69
N ALA A 109 -0.32 -18.54 -23.56
CA ALA A 109 0.93 -19.20 -23.20
C ALA A 109 2.04 -18.16 -22.99
N GLN A 110 2.17 -17.19 -23.89
CA GLN A 110 3.13 -16.09 -23.75
C GLN A 110 2.80 -15.22 -22.53
N ALA A 111 1.52 -14.93 -22.27
CA ALA A 111 1.08 -14.21 -21.08
C ALA A 111 1.53 -14.93 -19.79
N LEU A 112 1.38 -16.26 -19.74
CA LEU A 112 1.78 -17.05 -18.58
C LEU A 112 3.30 -17.07 -18.37
N GLU A 113 4.07 -17.16 -19.45
CA GLU A 113 5.53 -17.08 -19.39
C GLU A 113 6.00 -15.73 -18.81
N MET A 114 5.52 -14.62 -19.39
CA MET A 114 5.85 -13.28 -18.89
C MET A 114 5.36 -13.05 -17.46
N ALA A 115 4.17 -13.56 -17.10
CA ALA A 115 3.66 -13.44 -15.74
C ALA A 115 4.52 -14.19 -14.71
N ARG A 116 5.09 -15.35 -15.07
CA ARG A 116 6.05 -16.09 -14.22
C ARG A 116 7.33 -15.30 -14.02
N GLU A 117 7.84 -14.68 -15.09
CA GLU A 117 9.02 -13.81 -15.00
C GLU A 117 8.75 -12.60 -14.10
N LEU A 118 7.61 -11.90 -14.28
CA LEU A 118 7.18 -10.82 -13.39
C LEU A 118 7.02 -11.28 -11.93
N ASP A 119 6.55 -12.50 -11.70
CA ASP A 119 6.47 -13.06 -10.34
C ASP A 119 7.87 -13.27 -9.74
N ASN A 120 8.83 -13.78 -10.52
CA ASN A 120 10.22 -13.94 -10.08
C ASN A 120 10.85 -12.59 -9.74
N ILE A 121 10.73 -11.58 -10.61
CA ILE A 121 11.23 -10.23 -10.36
C ILE A 121 10.59 -9.64 -9.09
N ASN A 122 9.29 -9.87 -8.88
CA ASN A 122 8.60 -9.42 -7.69
C ASN A 122 9.07 -10.13 -6.41
N ARG A 123 9.41 -11.42 -6.47
CA ARG A 123 10.00 -12.15 -5.34
C ARG A 123 11.37 -11.60 -4.99
N GLU A 124 12.24 -11.44 -5.98
CA GLU A 124 13.56 -10.82 -5.82
C GLU A 124 13.45 -9.42 -5.19
N ARG A 125 12.56 -8.59 -5.72
CA ARG A 125 12.29 -7.26 -5.17
C ARG A 125 11.84 -7.30 -3.71
N ARG A 126 11.00 -8.26 -3.32
CA ARG A 126 10.57 -8.43 -1.92
C ARG A 126 11.71 -8.88 -1.02
N THR A 127 12.62 -9.72 -1.50
CA THR A 127 13.83 -10.12 -0.77
C THR A 127 14.70 -8.91 -0.50
N ILE A 128 15.03 -8.13 -1.54
CA ILE A 128 15.82 -6.90 -1.43
C ILE A 128 15.12 -5.89 -0.48
N GLU A 129 13.80 -5.70 -0.62
CA GLU A 129 13.01 -4.82 0.26
C GLU A 129 13.08 -5.27 1.73
N ALA A 130 13.01 -6.58 2.00
CA ALA A 130 13.05 -7.11 3.35
C ALA A 130 14.43 -6.92 4.00
N GLU A 131 15.50 -7.22 3.28
CA GLU A 131 16.89 -7.04 3.73
C GLU A 131 17.19 -5.57 4.02
N MET A 132 16.87 -4.67 3.08
CA MET A 132 17.08 -3.24 3.25
C MET A 132 16.27 -2.68 4.42
N ARG A 133 15.04 -3.18 4.63
CA ARG A 133 14.20 -2.78 5.76
C ARG A 133 14.82 -3.24 7.08
N GLU A 134 15.32 -4.47 7.18
CA GLU A 134 15.95 -4.98 8.40
C GLU A 134 17.18 -4.15 8.77
N GLN A 135 18.05 -3.87 7.78
CA GLN A 135 19.20 -2.98 7.96
C GLN A 135 18.79 -1.58 8.41
N ALA A 136 17.74 -1.01 7.80
CA ALA A 136 17.23 0.31 8.18
C ALA A 136 16.68 0.35 9.61
N LEU A 137 16.01 -0.71 10.05
CA LEU A 137 15.50 -0.81 11.42
C LEU A 137 16.65 -0.94 12.42
N ALA A 138 17.65 -1.76 12.13
CA ALA A 138 18.83 -1.90 12.98
C ALA A 138 19.59 -0.57 13.12
N ALA A 139 19.69 0.22 12.05
CA ALA A 139 20.29 1.54 12.09
C ALA A 139 19.53 2.54 12.99
N MET A 140 18.20 2.37 13.12
CA MET A 140 17.33 3.22 13.95
C MET A 140 17.26 2.82 15.42
N GLU A 141 17.69 1.60 15.77
CA GLU A 141 17.80 1.14 17.16
C GLU A 141 19.09 1.59 17.84
N ALA A 142 20.01 2.23 17.10
CA ALA A 142 21.21 2.82 17.66
C ALA A 142 20.86 3.97 18.64
N PRO A 143 21.56 4.12 19.78
CA PRO A 143 21.22 5.07 20.84
C PRO A 143 21.04 6.54 20.41
N ASP A 144 21.75 6.96 19.37
CA ASP A 144 21.73 8.34 18.85
C ASP A 144 20.76 8.54 17.67
N ALA A 145 20.11 7.48 17.17
CA ALA A 145 19.35 7.50 15.93
C ALA A 145 17.84 7.77 16.10
N ALA A 146 17.30 7.60 17.31
CA ALA A 146 15.85 7.60 17.55
C ALA A 146 15.23 8.99 17.82
N SER A 147 16.04 10.03 18.05
CA SER A 147 15.55 11.36 18.42
C SER A 147 15.41 12.28 17.21
N GLY A 148 14.17 12.52 16.76
CA GLY A 148 13.91 13.39 15.62
C GLY A 148 12.42 13.45 15.27
N ALA A 149 12.01 14.56 14.67
CA ALA A 149 10.72 14.68 14.00
C ALA A 149 10.70 13.89 12.67
N THR A 150 11.86 13.47 12.17
CA THR A 150 12.06 12.83 10.87
C THR A 150 12.85 11.52 10.96
N VAL A 151 12.88 10.76 9.85
CA VAL A 151 13.73 9.57 9.68
C VAL A 151 14.55 9.73 8.40
N CYS A 152 15.87 9.65 8.51
CA CYS A 152 16.79 9.66 7.37
C CYS A 152 17.71 8.45 7.46
N VAL A 153 17.71 7.61 6.42
CA VAL A 153 18.54 6.40 6.37
C VAL A 153 19.29 6.28 5.05
N PHE A 154 20.55 5.87 5.13
CA PHE A 154 21.43 5.67 3.97
C PHE A 154 22.26 4.41 4.19
N ASP A 155 22.41 3.60 3.15
CA ASP A 155 23.33 2.49 3.13
C ASP A 155 23.97 2.33 1.72
N PRO A 156 25.29 2.09 1.63
CA PRO A 156 25.98 1.96 0.34
C PRO A 156 25.64 0.67 -0.44
N GLY A 157 25.04 -0.34 0.20
CA GLY A 157 24.59 -1.58 -0.44
C GLY A 157 23.16 -1.52 -0.97
N TRP A 158 22.42 -0.43 -0.74
CA TRP A 158 21.00 -0.36 -1.08
C TRP A 158 20.73 -0.16 -2.56
N HIS A 159 19.65 -0.78 -3.02
CA HIS A 159 19.20 -0.70 -4.41
C HIS A 159 18.28 0.51 -4.63
N GLN A 160 18.65 1.40 -5.56
CA GLN A 160 17.91 2.64 -5.86
C GLN A 160 16.44 2.38 -6.24
N GLY A 161 16.13 1.27 -6.92
CA GLY A 161 14.74 0.92 -7.29
C GLY A 161 13.81 0.59 -6.11
N VAL A 162 14.38 0.31 -4.93
CA VAL A 162 13.68 -0.24 -3.76
C VAL A 162 13.62 0.73 -2.58
N VAL A 163 14.53 1.72 -2.49
CA VAL A 163 14.58 2.70 -1.38
C VAL A 163 13.24 3.39 -1.09
N GLY A 164 12.44 3.68 -2.12
CA GLY A 164 11.12 4.29 -1.91
C GLY A 164 10.10 3.40 -1.20
N LEU A 165 10.25 2.07 -1.27
CA LEU A 165 9.43 1.11 -0.52
C LEU A 165 9.88 1.05 0.94
N VAL A 166 11.19 1.04 1.17
CA VAL A 166 11.76 1.11 2.53
C VAL A 166 11.33 2.39 3.24
N ALA A 167 11.40 3.54 2.57
CA ALA A 167 10.93 4.81 3.12
C ALA A 167 9.44 4.76 3.50
N SER A 168 8.58 4.14 2.68
CA SER A 168 7.15 3.97 3.01
C SER A 168 6.96 3.12 4.27
N ARG A 169 7.70 2.01 4.41
CA ARG A 169 7.60 1.11 5.58
C ARG A 169 8.09 1.76 6.87
N LEU A 170 9.20 2.49 6.81
CA LEU A 170 9.71 3.23 7.94
C LEU A 170 8.74 4.34 8.37
N LYS A 171 8.16 5.07 7.39
CA LYS A 171 7.07 6.02 7.66
C LYS A 171 5.90 5.35 8.36
N GLU A 172 5.52 4.12 7.99
CA GLU A 172 4.41 3.39 8.62
C GLU A 172 4.74 3.01 10.05
N LYS A 173 5.97 2.54 10.30
CA LYS A 173 6.41 2.10 11.64
C LYS A 173 6.59 3.27 12.61
N PHE A 174 7.22 4.35 12.18
CA PHE A 174 7.61 5.46 13.05
C PHE A 174 6.65 6.65 12.99
N TRP A 175 5.73 6.66 12.02
CA TRP A 175 4.81 7.77 11.75
C TRP A 175 5.51 9.13 11.63
N ARG A 176 6.64 9.16 10.93
CA ARG A 176 7.47 10.36 10.70
C ARG A 176 7.75 10.54 9.21
N PRO A 177 7.92 11.79 8.71
CA PRO A 177 8.46 12.02 7.37
C PRO A 177 9.80 11.31 7.23
N THR A 178 9.91 10.48 6.20
CA THR A 178 11.03 9.56 6.03
C THR A 178 11.71 9.73 4.68
N LEU A 179 13.05 9.77 4.66
CA LEU A 179 13.88 9.73 3.46
C LEU A 179 14.84 8.53 3.53
N ALA A 180 14.81 7.69 2.49
CA ALA A 180 15.77 6.60 2.33
C ALA A 180 16.66 6.84 1.10
N PHE A 181 17.97 6.67 1.27
CA PHE A 181 18.99 7.00 0.27
C PHE A 181 19.75 5.75 -0.18
N ALA A 182 20.06 5.69 -1.47
CA ALA A 182 20.96 4.70 -2.08
C ALA A 182 22.03 5.40 -2.94
N PRO A 183 23.16 4.75 -3.23
CA PRO A 183 24.15 5.26 -4.18
C PRO A 183 23.54 5.51 -5.57
N ALA A 184 24.01 6.55 -6.26
CA ALA A 184 23.55 6.94 -7.59
C ALA A 184 24.69 7.18 -8.61
N GLY A 185 25.93 6.76 -8.30
CA GLY A 185 27.13 7.03 -9.10
C GLY A 185 27.89 8.29 -8.64
N ASP A 186 29.13 8.49 -9.08
CA ASP A 186 29.97 9.71 -8.91
C ASP A 186 29.81 10.49 -7.59
N ASP A 187 30.02 9.81 -6.46
CA ASP A 187 29.88 10.41 -5.11
C ASP A 187 28.51 11.05 -4.83
N GLU A 188 27.47 10.61 -5.54
CA GLU A 188 26.09 11.01 -5.32
C GLU A 188 25.28 9.90 -4.65
N ILE A 189 24.32 10.35 -3.84
CA ILE A 189 23.26 9.51 -3.31
C ILE A 189 21.91 10.06 -3.76
N ARG A 190 20.99 9.16 -4.09
CA ARG A 190 19.62 9.50 -4.45
C ARG A 190 18.68 9.04 -3.34
N GLY A 191 17.92 10.00 -2.83
CA GLY A 191 16.91 9.77 -1.81
C GLY A 191 15.50 9.67 -2.39
N SER A 192 14.69 8.81 -1.79
CA SER A 192 13.24 8.77 -1.97
C SER A 192 12.56 9.03 -0.63
N GLY A 193 11.69 10.03 -0.61
CA GLY A 193 10.97 10.46 0.58
C GLY A 193 9.50 10.10 0.58
N ARG A 194 8.96 9.87 1.77
CA ARG A 194 7.54 9.64 2.06
C ARG A 194 7.14 10.46 3.27
N SER A 195 6.00 11.14 3.17
CA SER A 195 5.50 12.01 4.24
C SER A 195 4.32 11.41 4.98
N ILE A 196 3.93 12.11 6.04
CA ILE A 196 2.67 11.96 6.78
C ILE A 196 1.76 13.16 6.47
N PRO A 197 0.44 13.09 6.74
CA PRO A 197 -0.50 14.17 6.43
C PRO A 197 -0.11 15.54 7.01
N ASP A 198 0.51 15.56 8.18
CA ASP A 198 0.93 16.78 8.88
C ASP A 198 2.10 17.53 8.21
N VAL A 199 2.82 16.90 7.26
CA VAL A 199 4.07 17.45 6.72
C VAL A 199 4.05 17.49 5.19
N HIS A 200 4.18 18.69 4.62
CA HIS A 200 4.39 18.85 3.17
C HIS A 200 5.88 18.65 2.83
N LEU A 201 6.22 17.45 2.35
CA LEU A 201 7.62 17.04 2.18
C LEU A 201 8.41 17.93 1.23
N ARG A 202 7.80 18.38 0.12
CA ARG A 202 8.46 19.29 -0.82
C ARG A 202 8.80 20.63 -0.17
N ASP A 203 7.95 21.13 0.73
CA ASP A 203 8.17 22.45 1.36
C ASP A 203 9.27 22.35 2.41
N ALA A 204 9.32 21.23 3.14
CA ALA A 204 10.43 20.93 4.04
C ALA A 204 11.77 20.87 3.27
N LEU A 205 11.82 20.19 2.12
CA LEU A 205 13.03 20.14 1.29
C LEU A 205 13.40 21.50 0.69
N ASP A 206 12.41 22.30 0.28
CA ASP A 206 12.62 23.67 -0.22
C ASP A 206 13.19 24.58 0.88
N LEU A 207 12.69 24.47 2.11
CA LEU A 207 13.23 25.18 3.26
C LEU A 207 14.69 24.78 3.54
N VAL A 208 15.01 23.47 3.53
CA VAL A 208 16.41 23.00 3.65
C VAL A 208 17.29 23.61 2.57
N SER A 209 16.83 23.59 1.30
CA SER A 209 17.59 24.14 0.17
C SER A 209 17.85 25.65 0.31
N LYS A 210 16.92 26.41 0.90
CA LYS A 210 17.07 27.84 1.18
C LYS A 210 18.01 28.13 2.34
N ARG A 211 17.95 27.33 3.41
CA ARG A 211 18.78 27.50 4.62
C ARG A 211 20.22 27.00 4.43
N HIS A 212 20.38 25.95 3.64
CA HIS A 212 21.66 25.31 3.35
C HIS A 212 21.89 25.24 1.83
N PRO A 213 22.29 26.35 1.19
CA PRO A 213 22.59 26.35 -0.23
C PRO A 213 23.62 25.27 -0.58
N ASN A 214 23.41 24.59 -1.71
CA ASN A 214 24.24 23.49 -2.25
C ASN A 214 24.14 22.15 -1.53
N LEU A 215 23.47 22.06 -0.36
CA LEU A 215 23.32 20.78 0.34
C LEU A 215 22.47 19.79 -0.48
N ILE A 216 21.44 20.30 -1.15
CA ILE A 216 20.61 19.53 -2.09
C ILE A 216 20.99 19.93 -3.51
N ARG A 217 21.50 18.98 -4.31
CA ARG A 217 21.86 19.22 -5.72
C ARG A 217 20.61 19.36 -6.60
N LYS A 218 19.63 18.49 -6.36
CA LYS A 218 18.36 18.47 -7.08
C LYS A 218 17.29 17.88 -6.18
N PHE A 219 16.08 18.43 -6.22
CA PHE A 219 14.91 17.80 -5.64
C PHE A 219 13.65 18.09 -6.46
N GLY A 220 12.62 17.29 -6.23
CA GLY A 220 11.30 17.46 -6.82
C GLY A 220 10.29 16.51 -6.19
N GLY A 221 9.01 16.72 -6.49
CA GLY A 221 7.91 15.89 -5.99
C GLY A 221 6.72 16.72 -5.52
N HIS A 222 6.00 16.16 -4.56
CA HIS A 222 4.73 16.67 -4.04
C HIS A 222 4.70 16.60 -2.51
N ALA A 223 3.53 16.83 -1.92
CA ALA A 223 3.31 16.80 -0.47
C ALA A 223 3.75 15.47 0.18
N MET A 224 3.34 14.33 -0.40
CA MET A 224 3.48 13.01 0.23
C MET A 224 4.70 12.21 -0.23
N ALA A 225 5.33 12.63 -1.32
CA ALA A 225 6.48 11.93 -1.89
C ALA A 225 7.39 12.91 -2.63
N ALA A 226 8.70 12.75 -2.42
CA ALA A 226 9.71 13.56 -3.09
C ALA A 226 10.94 12.71 -3.41
N GLY A 227 11.68 13.11 -4.44
CA GLY A 227 12.99 12.57 -4.76
C GLY A 227 14.03 13.68 -4.70
N LEU A 228 15.24 13.35 -4.23
CA LEU A 228 16.35 14.29 -4.16
C LEU A 228 17.69 13.61 -4.43
N THR A 229 18.67 14.42 -4.82
CA THR A 229 20.08 14.02 -5.00
C THR A 229 20.95 14.87 -4.10
N LEU A 230 21.85 14.22 -3.35
CA LEU A 230 22.85 14.84 -2.48
C LEU A 230 24.25 14.36 -2.91
N GLY A 231 25.29 15.11 -2.56
CA GLY A 231 26.62 14.52 -2.47
C GLY A 231 26.68 13.55 -1.28
N LYS A 232 27.43 12.46 -1.41
CA LYS A 232 27.57 11.47 -0.33
C LYS A 232 28.13 12.08 0.95
N ALA A 233 29.07 13.01 0.82
CA ALA A 233 29.67 13.75 1.94
C ALA A 233 28.68 14.71 2.61
N ASP A 234 27.58 15.08 1.95
CA ASP A 234 26.59 16.05 2.43
C ASP A 234 25.53 15.40 3.34
N PHE A 235 25.39 14.07 3.30
CA PHE A 235 24.37 13.33 4.06
C PHE A 235 24.39 13.61 5.57
N PRO A 236 25.55 13.64 6.27
CA PRO A 236 25.59 13.92 7.71
C PRO A 236 25.09 15.32 8.07
N ALA A 237 25.24 16.31 7.17
CA ALA A 237 24.71 17.65 7.36
C ALA A 237 23.24 17.76 6.95
N PHE A 238 22.80 16.96 5.98
CA PHE A 238 21.42 16.95 5.50
C PHE A 238 20.41 16.44 6.53
N ALA A 239 20.67 15.31 7.17
CA ALA A 239 19.72 14.70 8.11
C ALA A 239 19.25 15.66 9.23
N PRO A 240 20.14 16.35 9.97
CA PRO A 240 19.72 17.30 10.99
C PRO A 240 19.06 18.57 10.40
N ALA A 241 19.48 19.02 9.21
CA ALA A 241 18.85 20.15 8.54
C ALA A 241 17.39 19.85 8.14
N PHE A 242 17.13 18.63 7.65
CA PHE A 242 15.78 18.17 7.33
C PHE A 242 14.90 18.08 8.58
N ASP A 243 15.43 17.54 9.67
CA ASP A 243 14.72 17.47 10.95
C ASP A 243 14.33 18.86 11.46
N ALA A 244 15.29 19.80 11.46
CA ALA A 244 15.07 21.18 11.86
C ALA A 244 14.00 21.88 10.99
N ALA A 245 14.02 21.66 9.67
CA ALA A 245 13.04 22.22 8.76
C ALA A 245 11.62 21.69 9.04
N VAL A 246 11.47 20.40 9.33
CA VAL A 246 10.17 19.82 9.69
C VAL A 246 9.67 20.41 11.00
N ARG A 247 10.53 20.55 12.01
CA ARG A 247 10.18 21.19 13.30
C ARG A 247 9.80 22.66 13.13
N GLU A 248 10.53 23.42 12.31
CA GLU A 248 10.23 24.83 12.01
C GLU A 248 8.85 24.98 11.35
N LEU A 249 8.53 24.12 10.38
CA LEU A 249 7.26 24.20 9.64
C LEU A 249 6.05 23.74 10.45
N THR A 250 6.22 22.74 11.32
CA THR A 250 5.11 22.12 12.06
C THR A 250 4.98 22.61 13.50
N GLY A 251 6.06 23.11 14.09
CA GLY A 251 6.15 23.37 15.52
C GLY A 251 6.08 22.12 16.40
N ARG A 252 6.33 20.92 15.85
CA ARG A 252 6.20 19.63 16.54
C ARG A 252 7.46 18.80 16.46
N ASP A 253 7.74 18.07 17.52
CA ASP A 253 8.84 17.10 17.60
C ASP A 253 8.39 15.65 17.39
N THR A 254 7.09 15.39 17.60
CA THR A 254 6.48 14.06 17.48
C THR A 254 5.16 14.14 16.72
N PHE A 255 4.78 13.02 16.12
CA PHE A 255 3.53 12.87 15.38
C PHE A 255 2.89 11.55 15.77
N GLU A 256 1.56 11.52 15.78
CA GLU A 256 0.78 10.35 16.14
C GLU A 256 -0.16 9.99 14.98
N PRO A 257 -0.34 8.69 14.70
CA PRO A 257 -1.31 8.26 13.70
C PRO A 257 -2.73 8.57 14.17
N VAL A 258 -3.52 9.16 13.27
CA VAL A 258 -4.95 9.32 13.47
C VAL A 258 -5.67 8.17 12.80
N ILE A 259 -6.53 7.48 13.56
CA ILE A 259 -7.41 6.44 13.05
C ILE A 259 -8.82 7.03 12.97
N GLU A 260 -9.29 7.29 11.76
CA GLU A 260 -10.68 7.69 11.52
C GLU A 260 -11.57 6.46 11.60
N THR A 261 -12.69 6.57 12.34
CA THR A 261 -13.66 5.49 12.51
C THR A 261 -15.06 5.97 12.14
N ASP A 262 -15.91 5.04 11.70
CA ASP A 262 -17.33 5.27 11.39
C ASP A 262 -18.21 5.19 12.65
N GLY A 263 -17.59 5.11 13.83
CA GLY A 263 -18.25 4.94 15.12
C GLY A 263 -18.64 3.50 15.43
N SER A 264 -19.54 3.36 16.41
CA SER A 264 -20.00 2.06 16.89
C SER A 264 -20.88 1.35 15.86
N LEU A 265 -20.67 0.05 15.70
CA LEU A 265 -21.56 -0.80 14.90
C LEU A 265 -22.65 -1.41 15.77
N GLU A 266 -23.92 -1.17 15.44
CA GLU A 266 -25.03 -1.83 16.12
C GLU A 266 -24.87 -3.37 16.12
N THR A 267 -25.07 -3.98 17.28
CA THR A 267 -24.88 -5.42 17.53
C THR A 267 -25.62 -6.33 16.54
N GLY A 268 -26.79 -5.93 16.05
CA GLY A 268 -27.53 -6.69 15.04
C GLY A 268 -26.81 -6.80 13.69
N TYR A 269 -25.95 -5.83 13.34
CA TYR A 269 -25.21 -5.79 12.08
C TYR A 269 -23.81 -6.40 12.15
N ALA A 270 -23.33 -6.79 13.33
CA ALA A 270 -22.05 -7.47 13.50
C ALA A 270 -22.18 -8.96 13.13
N ASN A 271 -22.49 -9.27 11.87
CA ASN A 271 -22.77 -10.62 11.40
C ASN A 271 -22.15 -10.92 10.02
N ALA A 272 -22.19 -12.19 9.61
CA ALA A 272 -21.53 -12.66 8.40
C ALA A 272 -22.16 -12.10 7.11
N ASP A 273 -23.47 -11.82 7.10
CA ASP A 273 -24.16 -11.28 5.93
C ASP A 273 -23.70 -9.85 5.65
N VAL A 274 -23.62 -9.02 6.70
CA VAL A 274 -23.09 -7.65 6.58
C VAL A 274 -21.62 -7.67 6.17
N ALA A 275 -20.81 -8.57 6.77
CA ALA A 275 -19.41 -8.73 6.36
C ALA A 275 -19.30 -9.07 4.86
N GLY A 276 -20.12 -9.99 4.35
CA GLY A 276 -20.16 -10.35 2.93
C GLY A 276 -20.61 -9.21 2.04
N MET A 277 -21.63 -8.45 2.45
CA MET A 277 -22.10 -7.26 1.72
C MET A 277 -20.99 -6.20 1.59
N LEU A 278 -20.25 -5.94 2.67
CA LEU A 278 -19.14 -5.01 2.68
C LEU A 278 -17.99 -5.49 1.79
N GLN A 279 -17.64 -6.78 1.81
CA GLN A 279 -16.59 -7.36 0.97
C GLN A 279 -16.88 -7.25 -0.54
N GLN A 280 -18.15 -7.18 -0.94
CA GLN A 280 -18.51 -7.03 -2.35
C GLN A 280 -18.29 -5.61 -2.91
N GLN A 281 -18.15 -4.61 -2.04
CA GLN A 281 -17.94 -3.22 -2.44
C GLN A 281 -16.51 -2.95 -2.90
N VAL A 282 -16.33 -1.86 -3.64
CA VAL A 282 -15.01 -1.35 -4.03
C VAL A 282 -14.58 -0.28 -3.03
N TRP A 283 -13.57 -0.63 -2.22
CA TRP A 283 -12.90 0.23 -1.25
C TRP A 283 -11.49 0.59 -1.73
N GLY A 284 -10.97 1.73 -1.28
CA GLY A 284 -9.62 2.18 -1.62
C GLY A 284 -9.40 3.67 -1.36
N ALA A 285 -8.42 4.26 -2.03
CA ALA A 285 -8.05 5.65 -1.82
C ALA A 285 -9.24 6.61 -2.04
N GLY A 286 -9.54 7.45 -1.05
CA GLY A 286 -10.66 8.39 -1.08
C GLY A 286 -12.06 7.76 -0.98
N PHE A 287 -12.15 6.45 -0.75
CA PHE A 287 -13.38 5.74 -0.39
C PHE A 287 -13.02 4.51 0.46
N ALA A 288 -12.61 4.77 1.69
CA ALA A 288 -12.11 3.74 2.61
C ALA A 288 -13.22 2.73 2.99
N ALA A 289 -12.80 1.50 3.32
CA ALA A 289 -13.70 0.53 3.93
C ALA A 289 -14.09 0.99 5.34
N PRO A 290 -15.30 0.65 5.81
CA PRO A 290 -15.73 1.11 7.12
C PRO A 290 -14.87 0.50 8.23
N LEU A 291 -14.54 1.33 9.22
CA LEU A 291 -13.80 0.96 10.42
C LEU A 291 -14.63 1.30 11.64
N PHE A 292 -15.07 0.27 12.35
CA PHE A 292 -15.94 0.43 13.52
C PHE A 292 -15.11 0.58 14.79
N LEU A 293 -15.68 1.24 15.81
CA LEU A 293 -15.04 1.47 17.10
C LEU A 293 -15.98 1.10 18.22
N ASP A 294 -15.59 0.11 19.03
CA ASP A 294 -16.40 -0.37 20.14
C ASP A 294 -15.56 -0.86 21.32
N GLU A 295 -16.21 -0.99 22.47
CA GLU A 295 -15.64 -1.59 23.68
C GLU A 295 -15.97 -3.07 23.76
N PHE A 296 -14.99 -3.86 24.19
CA PHE A 296 -15.10 -5.31 24.31
C PHE A 296 -14.50 -5.80 25.63
N VAL A 297 -15.05 -6.92 26.11
CA VAL A 297 -14.41 -7.73 27.15
C VAL A 297 -13.65 -8.88 26.48
N VAL A 298 -12.35 -8.98 26.75
CA VAL A 298 -11.47 -10.04 26.27
C VAL A 298 -11.72 -11.30 27.11
N ARG A 299 -12.43 -12.27 26.53
CA ARG A 299 -12.74 -13.55 27.20
C ARG A 299 -11.65 -14.59 27.02
N ASN A 300 -10.93 -14.55 25.91
CA ASN A 300 -9.79 -15.42 25.65
C ASN A 300 -8.84 -14.74 24.67
N GLN A 301 -7.54 -15.00 24.80
CA GLN A 301 -6.51 -14.52 23.90
C GLN A 301 -5.39 -15.55 23.79
N ARG A 302 -4.89 -15.77 22.57
CA ARG A 302 -3.77 -16.69 22.31
C ARG A 302 -2.98 -16.26 21.09
N LEU A 303 -1.70 -16.60 21.07
CA LEU A 303 -0.86 -16.42 19.90
C LEU A 303 -1.15 -17.46 18.82
N VAL A 304 -1.07 -17.04 17.56
CA VAL A 304 -1.19 -17.87 16.37
C VAL A 304 -0.06 -17.51 15.41
N GLY A 305 0.69 -18.53 14.97
CA GLY A 305 1.81 -18.34 14.04
C GLY A 305 2.90 -17.40 14.57
N GLU A 306 3.05 -17.32 15.90
CA GLU A 306 4.04 -16.51 16.64
C GLU A 306 3.95 -14.99 16.48
N LYS A 307 3.06 -14.46 15.63
CA LYS A 307 3.01 -13.03 15.27
C LYS A 307 1.62 -12.42 15.27
N HIS A 308 0.59 -13.19 15.62
CA HIS A 308 -0.80 -12.73 15.56
C HIS A 308 -1.54 -13.09 16.85
N LEU A 309 -2.34 -12.17 17.35
CA LEU A 309 -3.17 -12.37 18.53
C LEU A 309 -4.57 -12.78 18.09
N LYS A 310 -4.96 -14.03 18.38
CA LYS A 310 -6.33 -14.50 18.20
C LYS A 310 -7.10 -14.25 19.48
N LEU A 311 -8.26 -13.62 19.35
CA LEU A 311 -9.06 -13.11 20.46
C LEU A 311 -10.47 -13.70 20.40
N SER A 312 -11.06 -13.83 21.59
CA SER A 312 -12.49 -14.03 21.76
C SER A 312 -13.03 -12.86 22.55
N LEU A 313 -13.80 -12.03 21.87
CA LEU A 313 -14.30 -10.75 22.39
C LEU A 313 -15.78 -10.86 22.72
N GLU A 314 -16.22 -10.18 23.77
CA GLU A 314 -17.62 -10.10 24.14
C GLU A 314 -18.07 -8.63 24.16
N ARG A 315 -19.25 -8.38 23.58
CA ARG A 315 -19.93 -7.08 23.64
C ARG A 315 -21.42 -7.32 23.85
N GLY A 316 -21.94 -6.87 24.99
CA GLY A 316 -23.32 -7.19 25.41
C GLY A 316 -23.48 -8.70 25.62
N HIS A 317 -24.38 -9.32 24.87
CA HIS A 317 -24.65 -10.77 24.94
C HIS A 317 -24.03 -11.57 23.78
N GLN A 318 -23.27 -10.92 22.90
CA GLN A 318 -22.66 -11.56 21.74
C GLN A 318 -21.17 -11.78 21.94
N ARG A 319 -20.70 -12.89 21.38
CA ARG A 319 -19.29 -13.29 21.40
C ARG A 319 -18.78 -13.36 19.97
N PHE A 320 -17.60 -12.78 19.75
CA PHE A 320 -16.97 -12.66 18.46
C PHE A 320 -15.60 -13.32 18.47
N ASP A 321 -15.29 -14.00 17.38
CA ASP A 321 -13.91 -14.33 17.06
C ASP A 321 -13.23 -13.08 16.48
N ALA A 322 -12.03 -12.78 16.96
CA ALA A 322 -11.25 -11.65 16.48
C ALA A 322 -9.79 -12.04 16.20
N ILE A 323 -9.12 -11.29 15.33
CA ILE A 323 -7.68 -11.44 15.07
C ILE A 323 -7.03 -10.06 14.97
N TRP A 324 -5.85 -9.93 15.58
CA TRP A 324 -4.99 -8.77 15.43
C TRP A 324 -3.67 -9.20 14.81
N PHE A 325 -3.47 -8.84 13.54
CA PHE A 325 -2.31 -9.29 12.78
C PHE A 325 -1.06 -8.48 13.15
N GLY A 326 0.05 -9.14 13.49
CA GLY A 326 1.33 -8.46 13.73
C GLY A 326 1.51 -8.03 15.18
N HIS A 327 0.60 -8.44 16.07
CA HIS A 327 0.63 -8.15 17.49
C HIS A 327 0.75 -9.44 18.29
N ASP A 328 1.69 -9.47 19.22
CA ASP A 328 2.00 -10.61 20.10
C ASP A 328 1.85 -10.29 21.60
N GLN A 329 1.56 -9.04 21.93
CA GLN A 329 1.35 -8.60 23.31
C GLN A 329 -0.07 -8.90 23.77
N SER A 330 -0.21 -9.36 25.02
CA SER A 330 -1.52 -9.60 25.63
C SER A 330 -2.25 -8.29 25.90
N LEU A 331 -3.55 -8.29 25.64
CA LEU A 331 -4.46 -7.19 25.93
C LEU A 331 -5.04 -7.28 27.36
N PRO A 332 -5.42 -6.15 27.98
CA PRO A 332 -6.19 -6.14 29.22
C PRO A 332 -7.59 -6.77 29.04
N GLU A 333 -8.28 -7.02 30.16
CA GLU A 333 -9.62 -7.63 30.13
C GLU A 333 -10.66 -6.75 29.42
N HIS A 334 -10.55 -5.44 29.56
CA HIS A 334 -11.42 -4.47 28.89
C HIS A 334 -10.59 -3.69 27.87
N ILE A 335 -11.05 -3.65 26.63
CA ILE A 335 -10.38 -2.93 25.55
C ILE A 335 -11.38 -2.05 24.79
N GLN A 336 -10.89 -0.96 24.23
CA GLN A 336 -11.51 -0.31 23.08
C GLN A 336 -10.79 -0.77 21.82
N ALA A 337 -11.53 -1.14 20.78
CA ALA A 337 -10.94 -1.67 19.56
C ALA A 337 -11.54 -1.04 18.30
N ALA A 338 -10.67 -0.66 17.37
CA ALA A 338 -11.02 -0.30 16.01
C ALA A 338 -10.94 -1.56 15.12
N TYR A 339 -12.03 -1.90 14.43
CA TYR A 339 -12.14 -3.20 13.77
C TYR A 339 -12.95 -3.19 12.47
N ARG A 340 -12.62 -4.12 11.58
CA ARG A 340 -13.37 -4.45 10.37
C ARG A 340 -14.09 -5.78 10.52
N LEU A 341 -15.18 -5.95 9.77
CA LEU A 341 -15.84 -7.25 9.64
C LEU A 341 -15.26 -8.05 8.47
N GLU A 342 -14.96 -9.32 8.70
CA GLU A 342 -14.62 -10.28 7.64
C GLU A 342 -15.45 -11.57 7.77
N GLN A 343 -15.79 -12.17 6.63
CA GLN A 343 -16.32 -13.52 6.61
C GLN A 343 -15.20 -14.53 6.85
N ASN A 344 -15.40 -15.42 7.82
CA ASN A 344 -14.56 -16.58 8.04
C ASN A 344 -15.32 -17.83 7.56
N VAL A 345 -14.73 -18.57 6.62
CA VAL A 345 -15.32 -19.80 6.09
C VAL A 345 -14.50 -20.99 6.59
N TRP A 346 -15.08 -21.77 7.50
CA TRP A 346 -14.43 -22.93 8.08
C TRP A 346 -15.36 -24.14 8.06
N ASN A 347 -14.90 -25.25 7.47
CA ASN A 347 -15.70 -26.49 7.31
C ASN A 347 -17.11 -26.27 6.72
N GLY A 348 -17.24 -25.33 5.78
CA GLY A 348 -18.51 -24.98 5.15
C GLY A 348 -19.44 -24.09 5.97
N MET A 349 -19.08 -23.73 7.21
CA MET A 349 -19.78 -22.74 8.02
C MET A 349 -19.17 -21.36 7.78
N VAL A 350 -20.02 -20.36 7.51
CA VAL A 350 -19.63 -18.96 7.37
C VAL A 350 -19.97 -18.24 8.68
N SER A 351 -18.96 -17.66 9.32
CA SER A 351 -19.12 -16.84 10.53
C SER A 351 -18.51 -15.45 10.34
N VAL A 352 -18.87 -14.52 11.23
CA VAL A 352 -18.22 -13.22 11.29
C VAL A 352 -16.94 -13.31 12.12
N GLN A 353 -15.89 -12.67 11.65
CA GLN A 353 -14.65 -12.44 12.38
C GLN A 353 -14.35 -10.95 12.41
N LEU A 354 -13.95 -10.44 13.57
CA LEU A 354 -13.46 -9.07 13.69
C LEU A 354 -11.95 -9.06 13.37
N VAL A 355 -11.53 -8.21 12.44
CA VAL A 355 -10.12 -7.93 12.20
C VAL A 355 -9.78 -6.62 12.86
N LEU A 356 -8.98 -6.68 13.92
CA LEU A 356 -8.58 -5.49 14.66
C LEU A 356 -7.49 -4.75 13.87
N GLU A 357 -7.68 -3.44 13.74
CA GLU A 357 -6.65 -2.50 13.26
C GLU A 357 -5.92 -1.87 14.45
N HIS A 358 -6.64 -1.62 15.55
CA HIS A 358 -6.09 -1.09 16.79
C HIS A 358 -6.88 -1.60 18.00
N ALA A 359 -6.21 -1.80 19.12
CA ALA A 359 -6.82 -2.05 20.42
C ALA A 359 -5.97 -1.45 21.55
N GLY A 360 -6.64 -0.87 22.55
CA GLY A 360 -6.04 -0.20 23.69
C GLY A 360 -6.89 -0.28 24.94
#